data_AF-A0A2T7BI29-F1
#
_entry.id   AF-A0A2T7BI29-F1
#
_cell.length_a   1.000
_cell.length_b   1.000
_cell.length_c   1.000
_cell.angle_alpha   90.00
_cell.angle_beta   90.00
_cell.angle_gamma   90.00
#
_symmetry.space_group_name_H-M   'P 1'
#
loop_
_entity.id
_entity.type
_entity.pdbx_description
1 polymer ?
#
loop_
_entity_poly.entity_id
_entity_poly.type
_entity_poly.pdbx_seq_one_letter_code
_entity_poly.pdbx_strand_id
1 'polypeptide(L)'
;MSQRMDLAKVQPGIFDAMYKLKGYLAITSIPPSLQELVFIRASQLNQCGFCLDMHAVRALEMGVPARSLVLVNTWHEAHAHFTAAERAALAFTDEVTHISEGGVSDAAYAAVVNAFGESGAAELLMAIITINNWNRLMVAVRRDF
;
A
#
# COMPACT_ATOMS: atom_id res chain seq x y z
N MET A 1 3.58 -23.43 3.75
CA MET A 1 3.95 -23.25 5.18
C MET A 1 2.66 -23.22 5.98
N SER A 2 2.63 -23.58 7.27
CA SER A 2 1.40 -23.48 8.07
C SER A 2 1.31 -22.13 8.77
N GLN A 3 0.08 -21.64 8.94
CA GLN A 3 -0.24 -20.49 9.79
C GLN A 3 0.29 -20.68 11.21
N ARG A 4 0.93 -19.63 11.76
CA ARG A 4 1.54 -19.64 13.10
C ARG A 4 0.54 -19.29 14.20
N MET A 5 -0.40 -18.38 13.91
CA MET A 5 -1.37 -17.90 14.89
C MET A 5 -2.67 -17.47 14.20
N ASP A 6 -3.81 -17.90 14.75
CA ASP A 6 -5.11 -17.36 14.38
C ASP A 6 -5.46 -16.16 15.26
N LEU A 7 -5.10 -14.96 14.78
CA LEU A 7 -5.33 -13.71 15.49
C LEU A 7 -6.81 -13.45 15.79
N ALA A 8 -7.72 -13.86 14.90
CA ALA A 8 -9.15 -13.62 15.09
C ALA A 8 -9.68 -14.44 16.27
N LYS A 9 -9.14 -15.64 16.47
CA LYS A 9 -9.47 -16.51 17.60
C LYS A 9 -8.77 -16.09 18.89
N VAL A 10 -7.50 -15.68 18.82
CA VAL A 10 -6.69 -15.35 20.01
C VAL A 10 -7.03 -13.98 20.57
N GLN A 11 -7.20 -12.98 19.71
CA GLN A 11 -7.55 -11.61 20.10
C GLN A 11 -8.44 -10.96 19.02
N PRO A 12 -9.78 -11.12 19.13
CA PRO A 12 -10.72 -10.64 18.12
C PRO A 12 -10.61 -9.15 17.80
N GLY A 13 -10.25 -8.31 18.78
CA GLY A 13 -10.18 -6.86 18.62
C GLY A 13 -9.03 -6.34 17.73
N ILE A 14 -8.06 -7.20 17.35
CA ILE A 14 -6.95 -6.79 16.47
C ILE A 14 -7.47 -6.37 15.09
N PHE A 15 -8.38 -7.16 14.50
CA PHE A 15 -8.92 -6.86 13.18
C PHE A 15 -9.80 -5.61 13.20
N ASP A 16 -10.59 -5.42 14.25
CA ASP A 16 -11.42 -4.20 14.41
C ASP A 16 -10.55 -2.94 14.44
N ALA A 17 -9.42 -2.97 15.16
CA ALA A 17 -8.48 -1.85 15.19
C ALA A 17 -7.88 -1.57 13.80
N MET A 18 -7.46 -2.62 13.09
CA MET A 18 -6.91 -2.51 11.74
C MET A 18 -7.94 -2.01 10.72
N TYR A 19 -9.21 -2.43 10.84
CA TYR A 19 -10.28 -1.98 9.96
C TYR A 19 -10.65 -0.51 10.16
N LYS A 20 -10.42 0.08 11.34
CA LYS A 20 -10.60 1.52 11.55
C LYS A 20 -9.63 2.35 10.70
N LEU A 21 -8.38 1.92 10.59
CA LEU A 21 -7.39 2.56 9.71
C LEU A 21 -7.86 2.51 8.27
N LYS A 22 -8.31 1.34 7.80
CA LYS A 22 -8.86 1.17 6.46
C LYS A 22 -10.14 1.99 6.24
N GLY A 23 -11.00 2.09 7.24
CA GLY A 23 -12.26 2.84 7.18
C GLY A 23 -12.06 4.33 6.92
N TYR A 24 -10.99 4.92 7.47
CA TYR A 24 -10.61 6.29 7.16
C TYR A 24 -10.30 6.48 5.66
N LEU A 25 -9.68 5.50 5.01
CA LEU A 25 -9.29 5.63 3.59
C LEU A 25 -10.48 5.74 2.63
N ALA A 26 -11.67 5.27 3.05
CA ALA A 26 -12.89 5.36 2.27
C ALA A 26 -13.45 6.79 2.15
N ILE A 27 -13.00 7.71 3.01
CA ILE A 27 -13.44 9.13 2.99
C ILE A 27 -12.32 10.09 2.53
N THR A 28 -11.18 9.55 2.08
CA THR A 28 -10.06 10.35 1.57
C THR A 28 -10.30 10.81 0.13
N SER A 29 -9.57 11.83 -0.29
CA SER A 29 -9.55 12.30 -1.68
C SER A 29 -8.73 11.41 -2.62
N ILE A 30 -7.92 10.49 -2.07
CA ILE A 30 -7.06 9.62 -2.86
C ILE A 30 -7.91 8.62 -3.66
N PRO A 31 -7.77 8.59 -5.01
CA PRO A 31 -8.54 7.68 -5.85
C PRO A 31 -8.37 6.23 -5.40
N PRO A 32 -9.47 5.45 -5.28
CA PRO A 32 -9.40 4.06 -4.86
C PRO A 32 -8.43 3.22 -5.70
N SER A 33 -8.34 3.46 -7.01
CA SER A 33 -7.40 2.77 -7.90
C SER A 33 -5.93 3.04 -7.54
N LEU A 34 -5.61 4.27 -7.14
CA LEU A 34 -4.27 4.64 -6.66
C LEU A 34 -3.97 3.99 -5.30
N GLN A 35 -4.96 3.93 -4.40
CA GLN A 35 -4.80 3.22 -3.12
C GLN A 35 -4.43 1.74 -3.35
N GLU A 36 -5.11 1.06 -4.27
CA GLU A 36 -4.79 -0.33 -4.60
C GLU A 36 -3.40 -0.49 -5.24
N LEU A 37 -2.95 0.43 -6.10
CA LEU A 37 -1.57 0.41 -6.62
C LEU A 37 -0.52 0.57 -5.51
N VAL A 38 -0.75 1.49 -4.58
CA VAL A 38 0.10 1.68 -3.38
C VAL A 38 0.12 0.43 -2.52
N PHE A 39 -1.04 -0.19 -2.31
CA PHE A 39 -1.15 -1.40 -1.49
C PHE A 39 -0.43 -2.59 -2.11
N ILE A 40 -0.56 -2.76 -3.42
CA ILE A 40 0.15 -3.78 -4.19
C ILE A 40 1.66 -3.53 -4.09
N ARG A 41 2.12 -2.29 -4.32
CA ARG A 41 3.55 -1.97 -4.27
C ARG A 41 4.17 -2.23 -2.90
N ALA A 42 3.55 -1.71 -1.84
CA ALA A 42 4.03 -1.95 -0.47
C ALA A 42 4.02 -3.45 -0.12
N SER A 43 3.01 -4.20 -0.58
CA SER A 43 2.92 -5.64 -0.35
C SER A 43 3.98 -6.44 -1.12
N GLN A 44 4.37 -6.00 -2.32
CA GLN A 44 5.49 -6.57 -3.07
C GLN A 44 6.82 -6.37 -2.31
N LEU A 45 7.08 -5.15 -1.84
CA LEU A 45 8.27 -4.81 -1.06
C LEU A 45 8.35 -5.61 0.25
N ASN A 46 7.25 -5.67 0.99
CA ASN A 46 7.15 -6.42 2.25
C ASN A 46 6.95 -7.94 2.06
N GLN A 47 6.86 -8.42 0.81
CA GLN A 47 6.63 -9.83 0.47
C GLN A 47 5.38 -10.45 1.13
N CYS A 48 4.30 -9.67 1.28
CA CYS A 48 3.03 -10.17 1.83
C CYS A 48 2.16 -10.82 0.73
N GLY A 49 2.27 -12.13 0.54
CA GLY A 49 1.47 -12.87 -0.45
C GLY A 49 -0.05 -12.74 -0.27
N PHE A 50 -0.54 -12.85 0.96
CA PHE A 50 -1.97 -12.66 1.29
C PHE A 50 -2.49 -11.28 0.88
N CYS A 51 -1.72 -10.24 1.20
CA CYS A 51 -2.10 -8.86 0.90
C CYS A 51 -2.05 -8.60 -0.59
N LEU A 52 -1.01 -9.11 -1.27
CA LEU A 52 -0.83 -8.96 -2.72
C LEU A 52 -1.99 -9.60 -3.49
N ASP A 53 -2.40 -10.81 -3.13
CA ASP A 53 -3.54 -11.51 -3.76
C ASP A 53 -4.84 -10.70 -3.61
N MET A 54 -5.20 -10.35 -2.36
CA MET A 54 -6.43 -9.59 -2.08
C MET A 54 -6.49 -8.25 -2.82
N HIS A 55 -5.37 -7.51 -2.85
CA HIS A 55 -5.33 -6.18 -3.48
C HIS A 55 -5.24 -6.27 -5.01
N ALA A 56 -4.60 -7.30 -5.57
CA ALA A 56 -4.62 -7.55 -7.01
C ALA A 56 -6.04 -7.85 -7.51
N VAL A 57 -6.80 -8.70 -6.80
CA VAL A 57 -8.20 -9.00 -7.16
C VAL A 57 -9.05 -7.73 -7.15
N ARG A 58 -8.97 -6.93 -6.09
CA ARG A 58 -9.72 -5.66 -6.00
C ARG A 58 -9.36 -4.67 -7.09
N ALA A 59 -8.06 -4.51 -7.38
CA ALA A 59 -7.63 -3.61 -8.44
C ALA A 59 -8.21 -4.02 -9.80
N LEU A 60 -8.24 -5.33 -10.11
CA LEU A 60 -8.85 -5.85 -11.32
C LEU A 60 -10.37 -5.63 -11.36
N GLU A 61 -11.07 -5.87 -10.26
CA GLU A 61 -12.52 -5.59 -10.14
C GLU A 61 -12.86 -4.11 -10.36
N MET A 62 -11.94 -3.22 -9.99
CA MET A 62 -12.05 -1.77 -10.20
C MET A 62 -11.63 -1.31 -11.60
N GLY A 63 -11.26 -2.24 -12.49
CA GLY A 63 -10.85 -1.95 -13.86
C GLY A 63 -9.43 -1.41 -13.99
N VAL A 64 -8.58 -1.54 -12.96
CA VAL A 64 -7.16 -1.23 -13.10
C VAL A 64 -6.55 -2.21 -14.11
N PRO A 65 -5.83 -1.72 -15.14
CA PRO A 65 -5.28 -2.61 -16.16
C PRO A 65 -4.33 -3.64 -15.55
N ALA A 66 -4.49 -4.92 -15.91
CA ALA A 66 -3.60 -5.99 -15.44
C ALA A 66 -2.11 -5.68 -15.71
N ARG A 67 -1.82 -4.96 -16.81
CA ARG A 67 -0.47 -4.47 -17.12
C ARG A 67 0.09 -3.57 -16.02
N SER A 68 -0.73 -2.70 -15.41
CA SER A 68 -0.31 -1.84 -14.30
C SER A 68 0.09 -2.68 -13.08
N LEU A 69 -0.66 -3.74 -12.75
CA LEU A 69 -0.36 -4.63 -11.63
C LEU A 69 0.98 -5.36 -11.83
N VAL A 70 1.32 -5.72 -13.06
CA VAL A 70 2.62 -6.33 -13.39
C VAL A 70 3.74 -5.30 -13.31
N LEU A 71 3.54 -4.12 -13.91
CA LEU A 71 4.60 -3.11 -14.04
C LEU A 71 4.86 -2.31 -12.78
N VAL A 72 3.94 -2.29 -11.81
CA VAL A 72 4.12 -1.51 -10.56
C VAL A 72 5.34 -1.96 -9.77
N ASN A 73 5.75 -3.23 -9.88
CA ASN A 73 6.97 -3.71 -9.23
C ASN A 73 8.25 -3.08 -9.79
N THR A 74 8.21 -2.65 -11.05
CA THR A 74 9.32 -2.04 -11.78
C THR A 74 8.93 -0.65 -12.29
N TRP A 75 8.15 0.10 -11.51
CA TRP A 75 7.53 1.35 -11.93
C TRP A 75 8.55 2.42 -12.36
N HIS A 76 9.74 2.43 -11.76
CA HIS A 76 10.86 3.32 -12.11
C HIS A 76 11.25 3.18 -13.59
N GLU A 77 11.38 1.94 -14.06
CA GLU A 77 11.72 1.62 -15.46
C GLU A 77 10.50 1.74 -16.38
N ALA A 78 9.29 1.58 -15.84
CA ALA A 78 8.02 1.71 -16.56
C ALA A 78 7.38 3.10 -16.41
N HIS A 79 8.16 4.14 -16.15
CA HIS A 79 7.67 5.48 -15.78
C HIS A 79 6.68 6.10 -16.78
N ALA A 80 6.76 5.76 -18.08
CA ALA A 80 5.81 6.23 -19.10
C ALA A 80 4.39 5.63 -18.96
N HIS A 81 4.26 4.51 -18.25
CA HIS A 81 2.98 3.84 -17.98
C HIS A 81 2.21 4.46 -16.80
N PHE A 82 2.91 5.22 -15.94
CA PHE A 82 2.35 5.86 -14.75
C PHE A 82 2.38 7.38 -14.90
N THR A 83 1.33 8.06 -14.46
CA THR A 83 1.27 9.52 -14.42
C THR A 83 2.30 10.10 -13.46
N ALA A 84 2.58 11.41 -13.55
CA ALA A 84 3.51 12.06 -12.62
C ALA A 84 3.06 11.93 -11.15
N ALA A 85 1.75 12.05 -10.90
CA ALA A 85 1.17 11.89 -9.57
C ALA A 85 1.30 10.44 -9.05
N GLU A 86 1.03 9.45 -9.89
CA GLU A 86 1.23 8.03 -9.52
C GLU A 86 2.70 7.72 -9.22
N ARG A 87 3.64 8.23 -10.02
CA ARG A 87 5.08 8.06 -9.76
C ARG A 87 5.50 8.70 -8.44
N ALA A 88 5.00 9.89 -8.12
CA ALA A 88 5.27 10.53 -6.83
C ALA A 88 4.73 9.68 -5.67
N ALA A 89 3.51 9.14 -5.82
CA ALA A 89 2.92 8.26 -4.83
C ALA A 89 3.70 6.94 -4.65
N LEU A 90 4.15 6.33 -5.75
CA LEU A 90 4.94 5.09 -5.72
C LEU A 90 6.34 5.31 -5.14
N ALA A 91 7.01 6.42 -5.46
CA ALA A 91 8.28 6.80 -4.84
C ALA A 91 8.15 6.96 -3.33
N PHE A 92 7.13 7.70 -2.90
CA PHE A 92 6.84 7.89 -1.48
C PHE A 92 6.46 6.57 -0.79
N THR A 93 5.75 5.69 -1.48
CA THR A 93 5.44 4.33 -0.99
C THR A 93 6.70 3.50 -0.76
N ASP A 94 7.65 3.52 -1.70
CA ASP A 94 8.91 2.79 -1.60
C ASP A 94 9.69 3.23 -0.35
N GLU A 95 9.92 4.55 -0.20
CA GLU A 95 10.71 5.10 0.91
C GLU A 95 10.04 4.93 2.28
N VAL A 96 8.72 5.18 2.38
CA VAL A 96 7.98 4.97 3.64
C VAL A 96 7.93 3.47 4.01
N THR A 97 7.86 2.58 3.04
CA THR A 97 7.89 1.13 3.30
C THR A 97 9.27 0.68 3.79
N HIS A 98 10.33 1.20 3.19
CA HIS A 98 11.73 0.97 3.57
C HIS A 98 12.25 2.03 4.56
N ILE A 99 11.41 2.52 5.48
CA ILE A 99 11.76 3.62 6.39
C ILE A 99 13.06 3.39 7.18
N SER A 100 13.43 2.13 7.44
CA SER A 100 14.68 1.76 8.12
C SER A 100 15.94 1.96 7.27
N GLU A 101 15.82 2.14 5.95
CA GLU A 101 16.92 2.28 4.98
C GLU A 101 17.28 3.75 4.69
N GLY A 102 16.94 4.68 5.59
CA GLY A 102 17.30 6.09 5.46
C GLY A 102 16.14 7.07 5.62
N GLY A 103 14.95 6.60 5.96
CA GLY A 103 13.77 7.44 6.13
C GLY A 103 13.15 7.84 4.78
N VAL A 104 12.53 9.02 4.77
CA VAL A 104 11.95 9.63 3.56
C VAL A 104 12.80 10.82 3.15
N SER A 105 13.17 10.88 1.87
CA SER A 105 13.91 11.98 1.29
C SER A 105 13.05 13.24 1.14
N ASP A 106 13.68 14.42 1.27
CA ASP A 106 13.00 15.69 1.00
C ASP A 106 12.43 15.75 -0.43
N ALA A 107 13.11 15.10 -1.38
CA ALA A 107 12.68 15.04 -2.77
C ALA A 107 11.37 14.26 -2.95
N ALA A 108 11.25 13.06 -2.36
CA ALA A 108 10.02 12.28 -2.41
C ALA A 108 8.88 12.99 -1.67
N TYR A 109 9.17 13.59 -0.51
CA TYR A 109 8.19 14.35 0.26
C TYR A 109 7.68 15.57 -0.52
N ALA A 110 8.57 16.36 -1.11
CA ALA A 110 8.18 17.51 -1.93
C ALA A 110 7.39 17.07 -3.18
N ALA A 111 7.77 15.96 -3.82
CA ALA A 111 7.07 15.44 -4.99
C ALA A 111 5.62 15.04 -4.69
N VAL A 112 5.36 14.37 -3.56
CA VAL A 112 4.00 13.99 -3.17
C VAL A 112 3.17 15.21 -2.78
N VAL A 113 3.74 16.18 -2.04
CA VAL A 113 3.04 17.42 -1.69
C VAL A 113 2.71 18.23 -2.93
N ASN A 114 3.61 18.32 -3.91
CA ASN A 114 3.35 19.01 -5.18
C ASN A 114 2.24 18.34 -5.99
N ALA A 115 2.12 17.02 -5.93
CA ALA A 115 1.12 16.27 -6.68
C ALA A 115 -0.27 16.27 -6.04
N PHE A 116 -0.36 16.26 -4.70
CA PHE A 116 -1.61 16.03 -3.97
C PHE A 116 -1.97 17.14 -2.95
N GLY A 117 -1.11 18.15 -2.78
CA GLY A 117 -1.19 19.09 -1.66
C GLY A 117 -0.86 18.44 -0.31
N GLU A 118 -0.78 19.25 0.75
CA GLU A 118 -0.47 18.74 2.10
C GLU A 118 -1.53 17.73 2.59
N SER A 119 -2.81 18.04 2.38
CA SER A 119 -3.91 17.14 2.80
C SER A 119 -3.84 15.80 2.06
N GLY A 120 -3.68 15.80 0.74
CA GLY A 120 -3.60 14.55 -0.02
C GLY A 120 -2.32 13.78 0.26
N ALA A 121 -1.18 14.45 0.51
CA ALA A 121 0.04 13.78 0.95
C ALA A 121 -0.13 13.09 2.32
N ALA A 122 -0.84 13.73 3.26
CA ALA A 122 -1.15 13.12 4.55
C ALA A 122 -2.11 11.91 4.41
N GLU A 123 -3.11 12.00 3.55
CA GLU A 123 -4.01 10.87 3.24
C GLU A 123 -3.25 9.71 2.60
N LEU A 124 -2.34 9.99 1.67
CA LEU A 124 -1.50 8.98 1.04
C LEU A 124 -0.56 8.31 2.05
N LEU A 125 0.05 9.10 2.95
CA LEU A 125 0.86 8.56 4.05
C LEU A 125 0.05 7.59 4.91
N MET A 126 -1.20 7.95 5.24
CA MET A 126 -2.10 7.05 5.98
C MET A 126 -2.42 5.76 5.20
N ALA A 127 -2.59 5.83 3.88
CA ALA A 127 -2.75 4.63 3.05
C ALA A 127 -1.52 3.72 3.14
N ILE A 128 -0.31 4.29 2.99
CA ILE A 128 0.96 3.54 3.04
C ILE A 128 1.18 2.91 4.42
N ILE A 129 0.93 3.64 5.50
CA ILE A 129 1.02 3.12 6.88
C ILE A 129 0.03 1.97 7.09
N THR A 130 -1.21 2.15 6.62
CA THR A 130 -2.26 1.14 6.76
C THR A 130 -1.85 -0.18 6.14
N ILE A 131 -1.38 -0.18 4.88
CA ILE A 131 -0.94 -1.42 4.23
C ILE A 131 0.33 -1.99 4.89
N ASN A 132 1.28 -1.15 5.31
CA ASN A 132 2.47 -1.59 6.01
C ASN A 132 2.16 -2.31 7.33
N ASN A 133 1.12 -1.86 8.05
CA ASN A 133 0.62 -2.54 9.23
C ASN A 133 -0.01 -3.90 8.88
N TRP A 134 -0.83 -3.96 7.83
CA TRP A 134 -1.43 -5.22 7.36
C TRP A 134 -0.36 -6.23 6.91
N ASN A 135 0.64 -5.78 6.15
CA ASN A 135 1.75 -6.63 5.71
C ASN A 135 2.48 -7.24 6.91
N ARG A 136 2.85 -6.42 7.91
CA ARG A 136 3.51 -6.89 9.14
C ARG A 136 2.66 -7.91 9.88
N LEU A 137 1.36 -7.64 10.03
CA LEU A 137 0.43 -8.53 10.72
C LEU A 137 0.34 -9.89 10.03
N MET A 138 0.12 -9.91 8.71
CA MET A 138 -0.09 -11.14 7.94
C MET A 138 1.18 -11.97 7.80
N VAL A 139 2.32 -11.33 7.53
CA VAL A 139 3.61 -12.00 7.39
C VAL A 139 4.07 -12.60 8.73
N ALA A 140 3.93 -11.86 9.84
CA ALA A 140 4.37 -12.33 11.15
C ALA A 140 3.65 -13.63 11.57
N VAL A 141 2.35 -13.74 11.28
CA VAL A 141 1.54 -14.92 11.64
C VAL A 141 1.45 -15.97 10.53
N ARG A 142 2.10 -15.76 9.39
CA ARG A 142 2.00 -16.60 8.18
C ARG A 142 0.54 -16.87 7.80
N ARG A 143 -0.27 -15.81 7.68
CA ARG A 143 -1.67 -15.96 7.27
C ARG A 143 -1.72 -16.64 5.89
N ASP A 144 -2.45 -17.75 5.80
CA ASP A 144 -2.81 -18.39 4.54
C ASP A 144 -4.13 -17.79 4.00
N PHE A 145 -4.37 -17.97 2.70
CA PHE A 145 -5.53 -17.47 1.94
C PHE A 145 -6.86 -18.06 2.44
#